data_AF-A0A327U7H7-F1
#
_entry.id   AF-A0A327U7H7-F1
#
_cell.length_a   1.000
_cell.length_b   1.000
_cell.length_c   1.000
_cell.angle_alpha   90.00
_cell.angle_beta   90.00
_cell.angle_gamma   90.00
#
_symmetry.space_group_name_H-M   'P 1'
#
loop_
_entity.id
_entity.type
_entity.pdbx_description
1 polymer ?
#
loop_
_entity_poly.entity_id
_entity_poly.type
_entity_poly.pdbx_seq_one_letter_code
_entity_poly.pdbx_strand_id
1 'polypeptide(L)'
;MNGAAITELLRAGLSDKAIARQLHVHRRKVRAVRHELGLPTRKPGPPPSNPEGVFWRRAQPTDDGHLMWPGPGRQIGNARTSVYQLAFRLGQGRPAIGNVTSGCGRTGCVHPAHVEDQPMRQQYKAIFGEAA
;
A
#
# COMPACT_ATOMS: atom_id res chain seq x y z
N MET A 1 26.21 -24.41 10.83
CA MET A 1 27.37 -23.50 10.84
C MET A 1 27.08 -22.29 9.94
N ASN A 2 26.34 -21.29 10.41
CA ASN A 2 25.89 -20.16 9.56
C ASN A 2 26.30 -18.78 10.13
N GLY A 3 27.09 -18.74 11.21
CA GLY A 3 27.46 -17.49 11.90
C GLY A 3 28.30 -16.56 11.03
N ALA A 4 29.36 -17.09 10.41
CA ALA A 4 30.24 -16.33 9.53
C ALA A 4 29.49 -15.74 8.32
N ALA A 5 28.64 -16.52 7.65
CA ALA A 5 27.82 -16.06 6.53
C ALA A 5 26.79 -14.98 6.96
N ILE A 6 26.21 -15.10 8.16
CA ILE A 6 25.33 -14.05 8.71
C ILE A 6 26.13 -12.76 8.92
N THR A 7 27.32 -12.85 9.53
CA THR A 7 28.20 -11.70 9.80
C THR A 7 28.60 -10.98 8.51
N GLU A 8 28.98 -11.72 7.48
CA GLU A 8 29.36 -11.15 6.18
C GLU A 8 28.19 -10.38 5.56
N LEU A 9 27.00 -10.99 5.50
CA LEU A 9 25.82 -10.32 4.93
C LEU A 9 25.34 -9.14 5.79
N LEU A 10 25.52 -9.19 7.11
CA LEU A 10 25.23 -8.06 8.00
C LEU A 10 26.18 -6.89 7.74
N ARG A 11 27.48 -7.15 7.53
CA ARG A 11 28.48 -6.13 7.17
C ARG A 11 28.23 -5.56 5.78
N ALA A 12 27.74 -6.38 4.85
CA ALA A 12 27.26 -5.93 3.53
C ALA A 12 25.96 -5.10 3.58
N GLY A 13 25.41 -4.83 4.77
CA GLY A 13 24.27 -3.92 4.95
C GLY A 13 22.90 -4.55 4.68
N LEU A 14 22.81 -5.88 4.52
CA LEU A 14 21.54 -6.54 4.31
C LEU A 14 20.64 -6.47 5.54
N SER A 15 19.32 -6.52 5.30
CA SER A 15 18.32 -6.61 6.36
C SER A 15 18.22 -8.02 6.93
N ASP A 16 17.84 -8.14 8.20
CA ASP A 16 17.67 -9.44 8.86
C ASP A 16 16.71 -10.37 8.11
N LYS A 17 15.66 -9.78 7.50
CA LYS A 17 14.69 -10.53 6.67
C LYS A 17 15.34 -11.08 5.39
N ALA A 18 16.16 -10.29 4.72
CA ALA A 18 16.84 -10.71 3.51
C ALA A 18 17.83 -11.84 3.81
N ILE A 19 18.62 -11.70 4.88
CA ILE A 19 19.58 -12.70 5.34
C ILE A 19 18.86 -14.00 5.75
N ALA A 20 17.79 -13.89 6.55
CA ALA A 20 17.00 -15.05 6.98
C ALA A 20 16.45 -15.85 5.78
N ARG A 21 15.95 -15.15 4.75
CA ARG A 21 15.45 -15.76 3.53
C ARG A 21 16.57 -16.41 2.71
N GLN A 22 17.70 -15.73 2.56
CA GLN A 22 18.81 -16.21 1.74
C GLN A 22 19.52 -17.42 2.36
N LEU A 23 19.79 -17.35 3.66
CA LEU A 23 20.49 -18.42 4.39
C LEU A 23 19.55 -19.47 4.99
N HIS A 24 18.24 -19.37 4.74
CA HIS A 24 17.20 -20.25 5.29
C HIS A 24 17.33 -20.42 6.81
N VAL A 25 17.61 -19.32 7.53
CA VAL A 25 17.73 -19.31 9.00
C VAL A 25 16.61 -18.53 9.64
N HIS A 26 16.29 -18.89 10.88
CA HIS A 26 15.31 -18.13 11.64
C HIS A 26 15.80 -16.69 11.90
N ARG A 27 14.94 -15.69 11.66
CA ARG A 27 15.27 -14.26 11.82
C ARG A 27 15.82 -13.91 13.21
N ARG A 28 15.37 -14.61 14.27
CA ARG A 28 15.88 -14.44 15.64
C ARG A 28 17.40 -14.67 15.74
N LYS A 29 17.93 -15.64 14.98
CA LYS A 29 19.37 -15.93 14.94
C LYS A 29 20.15 -14.78 14.33
N VAL A 30 19.67 -14.22 13.22
CA VAL A 30 20.29 -13.06 12.57
C VAL A 30 20.28 -11.84 13.49
N ARG A 31 19.18 -11.62 14.23
CA ARG A 31 19.06 -10.53 15.21
C ARG A 31 20.04 -10.69 16.37
N ALA A 32 20.24 -11.91 16.87
CA ALA A 32 21.22 -12.20 17.93
C ALA A 32 22.64 -11.85 17.47
N VAL A 33 23.05 -12.34 16.28
CA VAL A 33 24.37 -12.02 15.71
C VAL A 33 24.54 -10.51 15.46
N ARG A 34 23.50 -9.82 14.97
CA ARG A 34 23.55 -8.36 14.81
C ARG A 34 23.80 -7.64 16.15
N HIS A 35 23.16 -8.10 17.22
CA HIS A 35 23.33 -7.54 18.55
C HIS A 35 24.73 -7.82 19.11
N GLU A 36 25.22 -9.04 18.95
CA GLU A 36 26.59 -9.42 19.34
C GLU A 36 27.66 -8.58 18.63
N LEU A 37 27.43 -8.23 17.36
CA LEU A 37 28.32 -7.37 16.57
C LEU A 37 28.16 -5.87 16.87
N GLY A 38 27.24 -5.47 17.76
CA GLY A 38 26.95 -4.06 18.04
C GLY A 38 26.40 -3.29 16.84
N LEU A 39 25.90 -3.97 15.82
CA LEU A 39 25.45 -3.33 14.58
C LEU A 39 24.07 -2.68 14.79
N PRO A 40 23.85 -1.46 14.27
CA PRO A 40 22.57 -0.80 14.39
C PRO A 40 21.47 -1.63 13.73
N THR A 41 20.28 -1.65 14.33
CA THR A 41 19.12 -2.25 13.68
C THR A 41 18.77 -1.39 12.47
N ARG A 42 18.75 -2.01 11.28
CA ARG A 42 18.31 -1.32 10.06
C ARG A 42 16.87 -0.86 10.25
N LYS A 43 16.67 0.45 10.40
CA LYS A 43 15.34 1.04 10.41
C LYS A 43 14.76 0.95 9.00
N PRO A 44 13.47 0.61 8.82
CA PRO A 44 12.81 0.82 7.54
C PRO A 44 13.04 2.28 7.12
N GLY A 45 13.30 2.53 5.83
CA GLY A 45 13.36 3.90 5.33
C GLY A 45 12.05 4.64 5.62
N PRO A 46 12.07 5.98 5.62
CA PRO A 46 10.84 6.76 5.75
C PRO A 46 9.81 6.26 4.72
N PRO A 47 8.52 6.19 5.09
CA PRO A 47 7.49 5.84 4.12
C PRO A 47 7.61 6.81 2.93
N PRO A 48 7.35 6.37 1.70
CA PRO A 48 7.40 7.25 0.54
C PRO A 48 6.56 8.50 0.83
N SER A 49 7.21 9.65 0.83
CA SER A 49 6.64 10.97 1.11
C SER A 49 5.59 11.41 0.09
N ASN A 50 5.42 10.65 -0.99
CA ASN A 50 4.49 10.90 -2.07
C ASN A 50 3.47 9.75 -2.20
N PRO A 51 2.34 9.79 -1.46
CA PRO A 51 1.25 8.82 -1.59
C PRO A 51 0.71 8.72 -3.02
N GLU A 52 0.63 9.82 -3.77
CA GLU A 52 0.21 9.82 -5.16
C GLU A 52 1.18 9.03 -6.06
N GLY A 53 2.49 9.26 -5.91
CA GLY A 53 3.49 8.48 -6.63
C GLY A 53 3.47 6.99 -6.29
N VAL A 54 3.10 6.63 -5.05
CA VAL A 54 2.86 5.23 -4.65
C VAL A 54 1.61 4.68 -5.30
N PHE A 55 0.56 5.51 -5.42
CA PHE A 55 -0.70 5.14 -6.01
C PHE A 55 -0.50 4.72 -7.46
N TRP A 56 0.05 5.62 -8.28
CA TRP A 56 0.26 5.36 -9.71
C TRP A 56 1.25 4.22 -9.99
N ARG A 57 2.28 4.05 -9.15
CA ARG A 57 3.24 2.95 -9.32
C ARG A 57 2.64 1.57 -9.01
N ARG A 58 1.66 1.50 -8.10
CA ARG A 58 1.11 0.23 -7.61
C ARG A 58 -0.21 -0.14 -8.26
N ALA A 59 -1.03 0.84 -8.61
CA ALA A 59 -2.31 0.59 -9.25
C ALA A 59 -2.11 -0.10 -10.61
N GLN A 60 -2.92 -1.11 -10.89
CA GLN A 60 -2.80 -1.94 -12.07
C GLN A 60 -3.98 -1.64 -13.01
N PRO A 61 -3.73 -1.13 -14.23
CA PRO A 61 -4.79 -0.97 -15.21
C PRO A 61 -5.31 -2.34 -15.65
N THR A 62 -6.58 -2.39 -16.03
CA THR A 62 -7.22 -3.57 -16.63
C THR A 62 -7.63 -3.26 -18.07
N ASP A 63 -7.82 -4.30 -18.87
CA ASP A 63 -8.12 -4.17 -20.30
C ASP A 63 -9.48 -3.49 -20.58
N ASP A 64 -10.38 -3.50 -19.60
CA ASP A 64 -11.71 -2.87 -19.63
C ASP A 64 -11.72 -1.41 -19.12
N GLY A 65 -10.54 -0.81 -18.93
CA GLY A 65 -10.41 0.61 -18.52
C GLY A 65 -10.60 0.86 -17.02
N HIS A 66 -10.63 -0.18 -16.20
CA HIS A 66 -10.57 -0.02 -14.74
C HIS A 66 -9.14 0.06 -14.23
N LEU A 67 -9.03 0.41 -12.96
CA LEU A 67 -7.76 0.50 -12.24
C LEU A 67 -7.92 -0.23 -10.92
N MET A 68 -7.09 -1.24 -10.67
CA MET A 68 -7.19 -2.13 -9.52
C MET A 68 -6.05 -1.88 -8.54
N TRP A 69 -6.34 -1.98 -7.25
CA TRP A 69 -5.32 -1.90 -6.21
C TRP A 69 -4.87 -3.31 -5.79
N PRO A 70 -3.60 -3.70 -6.02
CA PRO A 70 -3.15 -5.03 -5.68
C PRO A 70 -2.89 -5.20 -4.19
N GLY A 71 -3.31 -6.37 -3.67
CA GLY A 71 -3.08 -6.81 -2.30
C GLY A 71 -4.16 -6.38 -1.29
N PRO A 72 -4.10 -6.89 -0.05
CA PRO A 72 -5.17 -6.72 0.94
C PRO A 72 -5.23 -5.31 1.55
N GLY A 73 -4.16 -4.52 1.44
CA GLY A 73 -4.04 -3.22 2.10
C GLY A 73 -4.76 -2.12 1.33
N ARG A 74 -5.84 -1.58 1.89
CA ARG A 74 -6.60 -0.44 1.33
C ARG A 74 -6.07 0.94 1.76
N GLN A 75 -4.95 0.97 2.49
CA GLN A 75 -4.33 2.20 2.98
C GLN A 75 -3.06 2.53 2.20
N ILE A 76 -2.78 3.81 2.07
CA ILE A 76 -1.60 4.33 1.40
C ILE A 76 -0.87 5.34 2.29
N GLY A 77 0.47 5.29 2.30
CA GLY A 77 1.29 6.14 3.16
C GLY A 77 1.23 5.73 4.64
N ASN A 78 1.05 6.70 5.53
CA ASN A 78 1.09 6.54 7.00
C ASN A 78 -0.23 6.02 7.61
N ALA A 79 -0.96 5.17 6.88
CA ALA A 79 -2.19 4.50 7.34
C ALA A 79 -3.43 5.39 7.57
N ARG A 80 -3.39 6.71 7.35
CA ARG A 80 -4.57 7.59 7.55
C ARG A 80 -5.42 7.82 6.30
N THR A 81 -4.90 7.56 5.11
CA THR A 81 -5.63 7.78 3.85
C THR A 81 -5.87 6.45 3.15
N SER A 82 -7.13 6.19 2.78
CA SER A 82 -7.45 5.03 1.97
C SER A 82 -7.08 5.27 0.50
N VAL A 83 -6.82 4.20 -0.23
CA VAL A 83 -6.55 4.24 -1.67
C VAL A 83 -7.72 4.89 -2.43
N TYR A 84 -8.95 4.64 -1.99
CA TYR A 84 -10.15 5.25 -2.55
C TYR A 84 -10.23 6.75 -2.30
N GLN A 85 -9.96 7.20 -1.07
CA GLN A 85 -9.93 8.62 -0.74
C GLN A 85 -8.86 9.38 -1.52
N LEU A 86 -7.71 8.75 -1.75
CA LEU A 86 -6.67 9.32 -2.59
C LEU A 86 -7.11 9.36 -4.05
N ALA A 87 -7.62 8.26 -4.61
CA ALA A 87 -8.15 8.21 -5.98
C ALA A 87 -9.21 9.29 -6.22
N PHE A 88 -10.13 9.47 -5.27
CA PHE A 88 -11.15 10.51 -5.32
C PHE A 88 -10.54 11.90 -5.37
N ARG A 89 -9.56 12.18 -4.50
CA ARG A 89 -8.87 13.47 -4.50
C ARG A 89 -8.15 13.74 -5.82
N LEU A 90 -7.51 12.72 -6.40
CA LEU A 90 -6.84 12.82 -7.70
C LEU A 90 -7.80 13.15 -8.84
N GLY A 91 -9.02 12.59 -8.82
CA GLY A 91 -10.02 12.81 -9.86
C GLY A 91 -10.83 14.09 -9.69
N GLN A 92 -11.20 14.42 -8.45
CA GLN A 92 -12.15 15.50 -8.13
C GLN A 92 -11.48 16.78 -7.61
N GLY A 93 -10.17 16.76 -7.37
CA GLY A 93 -9.42 17.92 -6.85
C GLY A 93 -9.79 18.35 -5.44
N ARG A 94 -10.65 17.60 -4.73
CA ARG A 94 -11.14 17.91 -3.37
C ARG A 94 -11.08 16.68 -2.46
N PRO A 95 -11.03 16.86 -1.12
CA PRO A 95 -11.21 15.73 -0.20
C PRO A 95 -12.62 15.12 -0.34
N ALA A 96 -12.69 13.81 -0.15
CA ALA A 96 -13.96 13.09 -0.11
C ALA A 96 -14.75 13.40 1.15
N ILE A 97 -16.07 13.43 1.03
CA ILE A 97 -16.99 13.49 2.15
C ILE A 97 -17.56 12.09 2.40
N GLY A 98 -17.34 11.57 3.60
CA GLY A 98 -17.80 10.24 4.00
C GLY A 98 -17.07 9.10 3.26
N ASN A 99 -17.78 7.99 3.05
CA ASN A 99 -17.23 6.79 2.43
C ASN A 99 -17.09 6.95 0.91
N VAL A 100 -15.93 6.58 0.38
CA VAL A 100 -15.66 6.51 -1.07
C VAL A 100 -15.77 5.08 -1.57
N THR A 101 -16.52 4.87 -2.64
CA THR A 101 -16.70 3.57 -3.29
C THR A 101 -16.56 3.70 -4.81
N SER A 102 -16.41 2.57 -5.50
CA SER A 102 -16.47 2.51 -6.96
C SER A 102 -17.90 2.77 -7.44
N GLY A 103 -18.11 3.73 -8.34
CA GLY A 103 -19.38 4.02 -9.03
C GLY A 103 -19.54 3.27 -10.37
N CYS A 104 -18.43 2.85 -10.99
CA CYS A 104 -18.41 2.16 -12.30
C CYS A 104 -18.94 0.71 -12.32
N GLY A 105 -19.56 0.21 -11.25
CA GLY A 105 -20.01 -1.18 -11.13
C GLY A 105 -18.91 -2.23 -10.91
N ARG A 106 -17.64 -1.93 -11.23
CA ARG A 106 -16.51 -2.84 -10.94
C ARG A 106 -16.10 -2.78 -9.48
N THR A 107 -16.36 -3.87 -8.75
CA THR A 107 -15.91 -4.02 -7.36
C THR A 107 -14.39 -3.89 -7.27
N GLY A 108 -13.91 -3.04 -6.37
CA GLY A 108 -12.47 -2.88 -6.16
C GLY A 108 -11.79 -1.85 -7.06
N CYS A 109 -12.52 -1.25 -8.01
CA CYS A 109 -11.97 -0.22 -8.90
C CYS A 109 -11.60 1.05 -8.12
N VAL A 110 -10.38 1.51 -8.31
CA VAL A 110 -9.80 2.73 -7.72
C VAL A 110 -9.46 3.78 -8.78
N HIS A 111 -9.98 3.64 -10.00
CA HIS A 111 -9.74 4.62 -11.07
C HIS A 111 -10.28 6.00 -10.64
N PRO A 112 -9.52 7.11 -10.73
CA PRO A 112 -9.97 8.41 -10.23
C PRO A 112 -11.29 8.93 -10.81
N ALA A 113 -11.58 8.57 -12.06
CA ALA A 113 -12.85 8.91 -12.72
C ALA A 113 -14.02 7.98 -12.35
N HIS A 114 -13.76 6.86 -11.66
CA HIS A 114 -14.75 5.82 -11.36
C HIS A 114 -15.11 5.72 -9.88
N VAL A 115 -14.54 6.59 -9.03
CA VAL A 115 -14.80 6.59 -7.58
C VAL A 115 -15.66 7.77 -7.21
N GLU A 116 -16.56 7.54 -6.25
CA GLU A 116 -17.57 8.50 -5.81
C GLU A 116 -17.59 8.56 -4.29
N ASP A 117 -17.79 9.76 -3.75
CA ASP A 117 -18.01 9.96 -2.33
C ASP A 117 -19.50 9.91 -1.97
N GLN A 118 -19.82 10.06 -0.68
CA GLN A 118 -21.17 9.81 -0.20
C GLN A 118 -22.23 10.78 -0.79
N PRO A 119 -21.99 12.10 -0.86
CA PRO A 119 -22.95 13.03 -1.47
C PRO A 119 -23.24 12.72 -2.94
N MET A 120 -22.22 12.39 -3.74
CA MET A 120 -22.40 12.04 -5.16
C MET A 120 -23.36 10.86 -5.32
N ARG A 121 -23.17 9.79 -4.53
CA ARG A 121 -24.06 8.62 -4.55
C ARG A 121 -25.48 8.95 -4.08
N GLN A 122 -25.62 9.81 -3.07
CA GLN A 122 -26.93 10.22 -2.56
C GLN A 122 -27.69 11.08 -3.57
N GLN A 123 -27.00 11.95 -4.31
CA GLN A 123 -27.59 12.75 -5.37
C GLN A 123 -28.15 11.87 -6.49
N TYR A 124 -27.41 10.84 -6.92
CA TYR A 124 -27.91 9.88 -7.91
C TYR A 124 -29.14 9.12 -7.41
N LYS A 125 -29.16 8.65 -6.15
CA LYS A 125 -30.34 8.02 -5.55
C LYS A 125 -31.55 8.96 -5.53
N ALA A 126 -31.35 10.22 -5.19
CA ALA A 126 -32.42 11.21 -5.11
C ALA A 126 -33.02 11.56 -6.49
N ILE A 127 -32.21 11.51 -7.56
CA ILE A 127 -32.64 11.85 -8.91
C ILE A 127 -33.26 10.64 -9.64
N PHE A 128 -32.71 9.43 -9.46
CA PHE A 128 -33.08 8.26 -10.28
C PHE A 128 -33.85 7.17 -9.53
N GLY A 129 -34.06 7.29 -8.21
CA GLY A 129 -34.83 6.32 -7.41
C GLY A 129 -34.09 4.99 -7.17
N GLU A 130 -34.53 4.24 -6.14
CA GLU A 130 -34.05 2.87 -5.90
C GLU A 130 -34.65 1.95 -6.96
N ALA A 131 -33.83 1.48 -7.90
CA ALA A 131 -34.17 0.27 -8.64
C ALA A 131 -34.20 -0.89 -7.63
N ALA A 132 -35.41 -1.37 -7.35
CA ALA A 132 -35.71 -2.46 -6.43
C ALA A 132 -35.07 -3.79 -6.85
#